data_AF-L7J9J4-F1
#
_entry.id   AF-L7J9J4-F1
#
_cell.length_a   1.000
_cell.length_b   1.000
_cell.length_c   1.000
_cell.angle_alpha   90.00
_cell.angle_beta   90.00
_cell.angle_gamma   90.00
#
_symmetry.space_group_name_H-M   'P 1'
#
loop_
_entity.id
_entity.type
_entity.pdbx_description
1 polymer ?
#
loop_
_entity_poly.entity_id
_entity_poly.type
_entity_poly.pdbx_seq_one_letter_code
_entity_poly.pdbx_strand_id
1 'polypeptide(L)'
;MLTAQQQPLHTHLGTVAKCERSISKRQASREILREVARQAMHNNVLESPLSTKIHHNPQPSIAPRAKPLDRSTPWSSINALMRFNSKDHQFWWNTTGRFFATLLEQAGYSATEQYRELFFYAMHVAPELGPAPDSQGNVQRWRSPGTPDSTPIDFSWEWGLDGNGVVRYSFEPIGPNAGTPLDPLNSHATEDWINRLDRQGLVQGLDLEWYKYFTKTLLFAPEDDSRTSKTTEDFIEETTPRAGTVVALDLEKRGPVMKIYIYPGLKAAEMGIDALELVARSIRGLPPAQYASLRDNVEPLLEYLQGRGAQKWGFETGILSIDLLDPAEARIKIYVRAPHTSVEYLMDALTLGGKLDLSEAGGYSKKALADLVDFWNMLLGDSPDELPPDHPGRARPGFYYTVKAGRPVSPKVYVSPFWFVKSDKEVMQRMRNYLSTREDEPDMLGQMARYEGALESYFGNRVLEQRCGSHYYVGCALQKDQLRLVTYLTPQTFECERERLQSSKGKRPLGEAQDEDTKSG
;
A
#
# COMPACT_ATOMS: atom_id res chain seq x y z
N MET A 1 -17.63 -64.98 -11.96
CA MET A 1 -16.80 -66.12 -11.52
C MET A 1 -15.73 -65.54 -10.62
N LEU A 2 -15.97 -65.58 -9.30
CA LEU A 2 -15.33 -66.53 -8.35
C LEU A 2 -13.83 -66.25 -8.28
N THR A 3 -13.18 -65.84 -7.20
CA THR A 3 -13.42 -65.90 -5.73
C THR A 3 -12.32 -65.03 -5.09
N ALA A 4 -12.57 -64.12 -4.14
CA ALA A 4 -12.95 -64.32 -2.74
C ALA A 4 -11.82 -64.93 -1.86
N GLN A 5 -11.37 -64.14 -0.85
CA GLN A 5 -11.39 -64.46 0.60
C GLN A 5 -10.13 -65.21 1.09
N GLN A 6 -9.62 -65.12 2.32
CA GLN A 6 -9.95 -64.54 3.63
C GLN A 6 -8.62 -64.64 4.44
N GLN A 7 -8.13 -63.65 5.20
CA GLN A 7 -8.50 -63.27 6.59
C GLN A 7 -7.98 -64.26 7.70
N PRO A 8 -7.99 -63.87 9.00
CA PRO A 8 -6.80 -63.70 9.85
C PRO A 8 -6.79 -64.65 11.08
N LEU A 9 -5.81 -64.52 11.99
CA LEU A 9 -5.88 -65.16 13.31
C LEU A 9 -5.29 -64.29 14.43
N HIS A 10 -6.17 -63.90 15.33
CA HIS A 10 -5.90 -63.48 16.71
C HIS A 10 -5.58 -64.70 17.58
N THR A 11 -4.73 -64.53 18.61
CA THR A 11 -5.06 -64.96 20.00
C THR A 11 -4.12 -64.34 21.04
N HIS A 12 -4.72 -63.98 22.17
CA HIS A 12 -4.14 -63.44 23.42
C HIS A 12 -3.47 -64.51 24.30
N LEU A 13 -2.49 -64.13 25.13
CA LEU A 13 -2.44 -64.22 26.61
C LEU A 13 -0.99 -64.15 27.16
N GLY A 14 -0.78 -63.43 28.28
CA GLY A 14 0.35 -63.70 29.19
C GLY A 14 1.19 -62.50 29.67
N THR A 15 0.83 -61.98 30.84
CA THR A 15 1.42 -60.89 31.66
C THR A 15 2.84 -61.19 32.20
N VAL A 16 3.70 -60.19 32.39
CA VAL A 16 4.31 -59.75 33.69
C VAL A 16 5.19 -58.49 33.49
N ALA A 17 5.10 -57.60 34.49
CA ALA A 17 5.55 -56.22 34.60
C ALA A 17 7.06 -55.92 34.48
N LYS A 18 7.37 -54.70 34.04
CA LYS A 18 8.31 -53.78 34.72
C LYS A 18 7.88 -52.33 34.49
N CYS A 19 7.75 -51.61 35.60
CA CYS A 19 7.24 -50.26 35.72
C CYS A 19 8.43 -49.27 35.66
N GLU A 20 8.51 -48.43 34.63
CA GLU A 20 9.36 -47.24 34.64
C GLU A 20 8.47 -46.01 34.52
N ARG A 21 8.52 -45.17 35.56
CA ARG A 21 7.74 -43.94 35.69
C ARG A 21 8.41 -42.84 34.88
N SER A 22 7.76 -42.40 33.81
CA SER A 22 8.10 -41.18 33.09
C SER A 22 7.75 -39.95 33.94
N ILE A 23 8.75 -39.18 34.35
CA ILE A 23 8.57 -37.90 35.03
C ILE A 23 8.08 -36.87 34.01
N SER A 24 6.91 -36.28 34.27
CA SER A 24 6.31 -35.24 33.44
C SER A 24 7.17 -33.99 33.40
N LYS A 25 7.39 -33.43 32.20
CA LYS A 25 8.15 -32.17 31.93
C LYS A 25 7.70 -30.97 32.78
N ARG A 26 6.52 -31.02 33.43
CA ARG A 26 6.04 -29.98 34.36
C ARG A 26 6.68 -30.02 35.76
N GLN A 27 7.29 -31.14 36.15
CA GLN A 27 7.91 -31.30 37.48
C GLN A 27 9.37 -30.79 37.49
N ALA A 28 10.12 -31.02 36.40
CA ALA A 28 11.47 -30.49 36.22
C ALA A 28 11.52 -28.95 36.19
N SER A 29 10.52 -28.28 35.57
CA SER A 29 10.45 -26.80 35.56
C SER A 29 10.15 -26.19 36.93
N ARG A 30 9.52 -26.93 37.85
CA ARG A 30 9.21 -26.45 39.21
C ARG A 30 10.38 -26.56 40.18
N GLU A 31 11.30 -27.49 39.95
CA GLU A 31 12.52 -27.62 40.76
C GLU A 31 13.58 -26.59 40.36
N ILE A 32 13.72 -26.28 39.06
CA ILE A 32 14.63 -25.23 38.58
C ILE A 32 14.23 -23.85 39.13
N LEU A 33 12.93 -23.53 39.16
CA LEU A 33 12.43 -22.27 39.73
C LEU A 33 12.61 -22.18 41.26
N ARG A 34 12.65 -23.31 41.97
CA ARG A 34 12.91 -23.34 43.42
C ARG A 34 14.40 -23.17 43.75
N GLU A 35 15.28 -23.63 42.87
CA GLU A 35 16.74 -23.48 43.03
C GLU A 35 17.19 -22.03 42.75
N VAL A 36 16.60 -21.37 41.75
CA VAL A 36 16.82 -19.94 41.44
C VAL A 36 16.33 -19.04 42.59
N ALA A 37 15.21 -19.40 43.23
CA ALA A 37 14.71 -18.69 44.41
C ALA A 37 15.57 -18.91 45.68
N ARG A 38 16.30 -20.03 45.79
CA ARG A 38 17.23 -20.29 46.90
C ARG A 38 18.54 -19.51 46.75
N GLN A 39 19.03 -19.30 45.52
CA GLN A 39 20.25 -18.52 45.26
C GLN A 39 20.06 -17.01 45.45
N ALA A 40 18.84 -16.49 45.27
CA ALA A 40 18.52 -15.08 45.52
C ALA A 40 18.40 -14.71 47.02
N MET A 41 18.36 -15.71 47.91
CA MET A 41 18.18 -15.52 49.37
C MET A 41 19.50 -15.61 50.17
N HIS A 42 20.67 -15.80 49.52
CA HIS A 42 21.95 -16.02 50.20
C HIS A 42 22.99 -14.89 50.05
N ASN A 43 22.70 -13.83 49.29
CA ASN A 43 23.59 -12.68 49.16
C ASN A 43 22.95 -11.41 49.76
N ASN A 44 22.94 -11.34 51.10
CA ASN A 44 22.71 -10.09 51.81
C ASN A 44 23.26 -10.19 53.25
N VAL A 45 24.56 -9.93 53.42
CA VAL A 45 25.13 -9.57 54.73
C VAL A 45 26.17 -8.46 54.52
N LEU A 46 25.95 -7.36 55.23
CA LEU A 46 26.78 -6.15 55.30
C LEU A 46 27.96 -6.34 56.26
N GLU A 47 29.12 -5.79 55.90
CA GLU A 47 30.10 -5.27 56.86
C GLU A 47 30.52 -3.85 56.44
N SER A 48 30.60 -2.94 57.41
CA SER A 48 31.16 -1.58 57.30
C SER A 48 32.56 -1.58 57.91
N PRO A 49 33.47 -0.65 57.49
CA PRO A 49 33.73 0.47 58.41
C PRO A 49 34.08 1.84 57.76
N LEU A 50 33.70 2.88 58.52
CA LEU A 50 34.41 4.15 58.82
C LEU A 50 34.69 5.23 57.73
N SER A 51 33.82 6.24 57.77
CA SER A 51 34.07 7.68 58.04
C SER A 51 35.13 8.45 57.24
N THR A 52 34.66 9.35 56.36
CA THR A 52 35.26 10.69 56.17
C THR A 52 34.20 11.70 55.72
N LYS A 53 34.48 12.98 55.98
CA LYS A 53 33.56 14.09 56.27
C LYS A 53 32.74 14.63 55.07
N ILE A 54 31.59 15.18 55.45
CA ILE A 54 30.49 15.77 54.68
C ILE A 54 30.90 17.09 53.99
N HIS A 55 30.57 17.22 52.70
CA HIS A 55 30.26 18.51 52.06
C HIS A 55 28.85 18.45 51.45
N HIS A 56 28.14 19.58 51.52
CA HIS A 56 26.71 19.71 51.30
C HIS A 56 26.21 19.28 49.90
N ASN A 57 25.02 18.70 49.95
CA ASN A 57 24.18 18.17 48.88
C ASN A 57 23.58 19.29 48.00
N PRO A 58 23.50 19.15 46.66
CA PRO A 58 22.36 19.61 45.90
C PRO A 58 21.35 18.46 45.74
N GLN A 59 20.07 18.73 46.00
CA GLN A 59 18.99 17.75 45.90
C GLN A 59 19.02 16.94 44.60
N PRO A 60 18.71 15.63 44.63
CA PRO A 60 18.41 14.89 43.41
C PRO A 60 17.13 15.46 42.79
N SER A 61 17.28 16.04 41.60
CA SER A 61 16.19 16.37 40.68
C SER A 61 15.24 15.18 40.58
N ILE A 62 14.00 15.37 41.03
CA ILE A 62 12.94 14.39 40.88
C ILE A 62 12.72 14.23 39.37
N ALA A 63 13.15 13.09 38.83
CA ALA A 63 12.85 12.72 37.46
C ALA A 63 11.32 12.86 37.23
N PRO A 64 10.88 13.52 36.16
CA PRO A 64 9.46 13.74 35.93
C PRO A 64 8.74 12.39 35.91
N ARG A 65 7.67 12.27 36.71
CA ARG A 65 6.79 11.09 36.70
C ARG A 65 6.42 10.78 35.25
N ALA A 66 6.76 9.58 34.78
CA ALA A 66 6.38 9.12 33.46
C ALA A 66 4.87 9.28 33.30
N LYS A 67 4.44 9.98 32.24
CA LYS A 67 3.01 10.11 31.92
C LYS A 67 2.41 8.70 31.80
N PRO A 68 1.19 8.46 32.31
CA PRO A 68 0.51 7.19 32.09
C PRO A 68 0.48 6.87 30.59
N LEU A 69 0.78 5.62 30.24
CA LEU A 69 0.71 5.18 28.85
C LEU A 69 -0.75 5.27 28.39
N ASP A 70 -1.02 6.09 27.38
CA ASP A 70 -2.32 6.10 26.72
C ASP A 70 -2.51 4.76 25.99
N ARG A 71 -3.59 4.05 26.35
CA ARG A 71 -3.99 2.75 25.80
C ARG A 71 -5.47 2.75 25.43
N SER A 72 -6.03 3.92 25.18
CA SER A 72 -7.45 4.11 24.85
C SER A 72 -7.83 3.52 23.49
N THR A 73 -6.87 3.38 22.57
CA THR A 73 -7.09 2.85 21.22
C THR A 73 -6.09 1.73 20.89
N PRO A 74 -6.36 0.89 19.87
CA PRO A 74 -5.40 -0.11 19.41
C PRO A 74 -4.05 0.48 19.02
N TRP A 75 -4.04 1.63 18.31
CA TRP A 75 -2.79 2.29 17.93
C TRP A 75 -2.03 2.84 19.14
N SER A 76 -2.68 3.53 20.08
CA SER A 76 -1.98 4.06 21.26
C SER A 76 -1.40 2.92 22.12
N SER A 77 -2.11 1.80 22.21
CA SER A 77 -1.65 0.59 22.88
C SER A 77 -0.41 -0.02 22.21
N ILE A 78 -0.42 -0.20 20.89
CA ILE A 78 0.75 -0.72 20.16
C ILE A 78 1.93 0.27 20.26
N ASN A 79 1.67 1.57 20.05
CA ASN A 79 2.70 2.61 20.10
C ASN A 79 3.34 2.77 21.49
N ALA A 80 2.58 2.51 22.56
CA ALA A 80 3.07 2.49 23.93
C ALA A 80 4.05 1.33 24.18
N LEU A 81 3.87 0.20 23.51
CA LEU A 81 4.59 -1.05 23.75
C LEU A 81 5.73 -1.30 22.76
N MET A 82 5.56 -0.90 21.51
CA MET A 82 6.53 -1.13 20.44
C MET A 82 7.61 -0.04 20.44
N ARG A 83 8.86 -0.47 20.29
CA ARG A 83 10.02 0.40 20.10
C ARG A 83 10.77 -0.10 18.89
N PHE A 84 10.97 0.79 17.92
CA PHE A 84 11.73 0.48 16.73
C PHE A 84 13.21 0.79 16.97
N ASN A 85 14.09 -0.07 16.48
CA ASN A 85 15.54 0.09 16.60
C ASN A 85 16.10 1.14 15.62
N SER A 86 15.28 1.64 14.69
CA SER A 86 15.62 2.68 13.72
C SER A 86 14.70 3.89 13.91
N LYS A 87 15.29 5.09 13.84
CA LYS A 87 14.54 6.35 13.85
C LYS A 87 13.63 6.46 12.62
N ASP A 88 14.05 5.90 11.49
CA ASP A 88 13.27 5.91 10.26
C ASP A 88 12.01 5.06 10.41
N HIS A 89 12.15 3.84 10.96
CA HIS A 89 10.99 2.96 11.18
C HIS A 89 10.03 3.58 12.20
N GLN A 90 10.56 4.18 13.27
CA GLN A 90 9.74 4.87 14.26
C GLN A 90 9.01 6.08 13.65
N PHE A 91 9.65 6.82 12.76
CA PHE A 91 9.05 7.94 12.05
C PHE A 91 7.84 7.45 11.22
N TRP A 92 8.04 6.43 10.38
CA TRP A 92 6.98 5.87 9.55
C TRP A 92 5.82 5.30 10.37
N TRP A 93 6.11 4.57 11.45
CA TRP A 93 5.05 4.11 12.35
C TRP A 93 4.25 5.26 12.97
N ASN A 94 4.92 6.34 13.39
CA ASN A 94 4.27 7.49 14.01
C ASN A 94 3.44 8.31 13.03
N THR A 95 3.80 8.33 11.75
CA THR A 95 3.11 9.08 10.70
C THR A 95 2.08 8.21 9.99
N THR A 96 2.54 7.30 9.13
CA THR A 96 1.68 6.50 8.25
C THR A 96 0.96 5.38 9.01
N GLY A 97 1.58 4.80 10.04
CA GLY A 97 0.91 3.84 10.93
C GLY A 97 -0.25 4.47 11.72
N ARG A 98 -0.12 5.75 12.10
CA ARG A 98 -1.21 6.51 12.72
C ARG A 98 -2.33 6.81 11.73
N PHE A 99 -1.99 7.23 10.51
CA PHE A 99 -2.99 7.46 9.46
C PHE A 99 -3.80 6.20 9.19
N PHE A 100 -3.11 5.07 9.05
CA PHE A 100 -3.74 3.78 8.83
C PHE A 100 -4.71 3.40 9.96
N ALA A 101 -4.30 3.59 11.22
CA ALA A 101 -5.17 3.33 12.37
C ALA A 101 -6.45 4.17 12.35
N THR A 102 -6.33 5.46 12.02
CA THR A 102 -7.48 6.36 11.89
C THR A 102 -8.44 5.89 10.79
N LEU A 103 -7.91 5.45 9.64
CA LEU A 103 -8.74 4.91 8.56
C LEU A 103 -9.49 3.64 8.99
N LEU A 104 -8.82 2.69 9.65
CA LEU A 104 -9.46 1.45 10.11
C LEU A 104 -10.58 1.73 11.12
N GLU A 105 -10.33 2.61 12.09
CA GLU A 105 -11.31 3.01 13.09
C GLU A 105 -12.56 3.61 12.43
N GLN A 106 -12.38 4.59 11.55
CA GLN A 106 -13.48 5.27 10.88
C GLN A 106 -14.20 4.38 9.86
N ALA A 107 -13.52 3.39 9.28
CA ALA A 107 -14.10 2.41 8.37
C ALA A 107 -14.97 1.36 9.09
N GLY A 108 -14.96 1.34 10.43
CA GLY A 108 -15.80 0.45 11.24
C GLY A 108 -15.15 -0.90 11.56
N TYR A 109 -13.83 -1.02 11.47
CA TYR A 109 -13.13 -2.25 11.84
C TYR A 109 -13.21 -2.47 13.36
N SER A 110 -13.45 -3.71 13.77
CA SER A 110 -13.43 -4.09 15.19
C SER A 110 -12.03 -3.92 15.79
N ALA A 111 -11.93 -3.77 17.11
CA ALA A 111 -10.64 -3.64 17.80
C ALA A 111 -9.70 -4.83 17.48
N THR A 112 -10.23 -6.04 17.38
CA THR A 112 -9.46 -7.24 17.03
C THR A 112 -8.87 -7.15 15.62
N GLU A 113 -9.67 -6.71 14.64
CA GLU A 113 -9.19 -6.50 13.28
C GLU A 113 -8.14 -5.37 13.24
N GLN A 114 -8.38 -4.26 13.95
CA GLN A 114 -7.42 -3.16 14.05
C GLN A 114 -6.07 -3.63 14.63
N TYR A 115 -6.07 -4.40 15.73
CA TYR A 115 -4.82 -4.95 16.27
C TYR A 115 -4.11 -5.84 15.25
N ARG A 116 -4.83 -6.77 14.61
CA ARG A 116 -4.26 -7.67 13.59
C ARG A 116 -3.56 -6.88 12.49
N GLU A 117 -4.25 -5.92 11.89
CA GLU A 117 -3.71 -5.14 10.77
C GLU A 117 -2.56 -4.23 11.19
N LEU A 118 -2.69 -3.55 12.34
CA LEU A 118 -1.66 -2.64 12.83
C LEU A 118 -0.40 -3.37 13.27
N PHE A 119 -0.50 -4.58 13.85
CA PHE A 119 0.68 -5.39 14.17
C PHE A 119 1.41 -5.82 12.90
N PHE A 120 0.69 -6.27 11.87
CA PHE A 120 1.29 -6.64 10.60
C PHE A 120 2.00 -5.43 9.98
N TYR A 121 1.30 -4.28 9.92
CA TYR A 121 1.85 -3.04 9.39
C TYR A 121 3.13 -2.62 10.12
N ALA A 122 3.09 -2.59 11.45
CA ALA A 122 4.21 -2.14 12.27
C ALA A 122 5.43 -3.06 12.11
N MET A 123 5.23 -4.38 12.00
CA MET A 123 6.33 -5.34 11.94
C MET A 123 6.88 -5.57 10.53
N HIS A 124 6.03 -5.46 9.51
CA HIS A 124 6.37 -5.90 8.15
C HIS A 124 6.23 -4.82 7.09
N VAL A 125 5.67 -3.64 7.38
CA VAL A 125 5.49 -2.58 6.37
C VAL A 125 6.29 -1.33 6.73
N ALA A 126 6.08 -0.76 7.92
CA ALA A 126 6.77 0.45 8.35
C ALA A 126 8.31 0.38 8.25
N PRO A 127 8.98 -0.76 8.55
CA PRO A 127 10.43 -0.89 8.38
C PRO A 127 10.92 -0.84 6.93
N GLU A 128 10.04 -1.07 5.97
CA GLU A 128 10.37 -1.20 4.55
C GLU A 128 10.21 0.12 3.79
N LEU A 129 9.68 1.17 4.43
CA LEU A 129 9.42 2.46 3.78
C LEU A 129 10.68 3.33 3.60
N GLY A 130 11.87 2.77 3.82
CA GLY A 130 13.14 3.45 3.62
C GLY A 130 13.42 4.58 4.61
N PRO A 131 14.33 5.51 4.28
CA PRO A 131 14.71 6.61 5.16
C PRO A 131 13.55 7.59 5.42
N ALA A 132 13.48 8.12 6.63
CA ALA A 132 12.61 9.25 6.93
C ALA A 132 13.06 10.50 6.14
N PRO A 133 12.24 11.55 6.06
CA PRO A 133 12.65 12.83 5.48
C PRO A 133 13.93 13.39 6.11
N ASP A 134 14.72 14.14 5.35
CA ASP A 134 15.88 14.84 5.87
C ASP A 134 15.51 15.98 6.85
N SER A 135 16.51 16.71 7.35
CA SER A 135 16.29 17.84 8.27
C SER A 135 15.51 19.03 7.69
N GLN A 136 15.22 19.01 6.39
CA GLN A 136 14.40 19.99 5.67
C GLN A 136 13.04 19.41 5.25
N GLY A 137 12.78 18.13 5.50
CA GLY A 137 11.57 17.43 5.10
C GLY A 137 11.63 16.88 3.68
N ASN A 138 12.80 16.84 3.05
CA ASN A 138 12.95 16.33 1.69
C ASN A 138 13.13 14.81 1.66
N VAL A 139 12.71 14.22 0.55
CA VAL A 139 12.97 12.81 0.21
C VAL A 139 14.47 12.55 0.14
N GLN A 140 14.92 11.43 0.71
CA GLN A 140 16.31 11.01 0.68
C GLN A 140 16.53 9.86 -0.31
N ARG A 141 17.47 10.06 -1.25
CA ARG A 141 17.96 9.06 -2.22
C ARG A 141 16.92 8.55 -3.22
N TRP A 142 15.90 7.83 -2.76
CA TRP A 142 14.89 7.18 -3.60
C TRP A 142 13.56 7.93 -3.54
N ARG A 143 13.03 8.31 -4.72
CA ARG A 143 11.69 8.91 -4.85
C ARG A 143 10.72 7.83 -5.33
N SER A 144 9.82 7.40 -4.46
CA SER A 144 8.79 6.42 -4.85
C SER A 144 7.84 7.00 -5.90
N PRO A 145 7.36 6.20 -6.90
CA PRO A 145 6.37 6.65 -7.85
C PRO A 145 4.95 6.52 -7.33
N GLY A 146 4.73 5.94 -6.15
CA GLY A 146 3.37 5.61 -5.70
C GLY A 146 2.50 6.86 -5.63
N THR A 147 3.02 7.93 -5.03
CA THR A 147 2.25 9.13 -4.68
C THR A 147 2.83 10.41 -5.32
N PRO A 148 2.04 11.50 -5.41
CA PRO A 148 2.53 12.78 -5.94
C PRO A 148 3.75 13.33 -5.20
N ASP A 149 3.83 13.19 -3.88
CA ASP A 149 4.93 13.70 -3.05
C ASP A 149 6.07 12.70 -2.82
N SER A 150 6.04 11.56 -3.52
CA SER A 150 6.97 10.44 -3.36
C SER A 150 6.91 9.72 -2.00
N THR A 151 5.89 9.95 -1.16
CA THR A 151 5.61 9.09 -0.01
C THR A 151 5.51 7.63 -0.48
N PRO A 152 6.29 6.70 0.11
CA PRO A 152 6.42 5.33 -0.40
C PRO A 152 5.24 4.42 -0.04
N ILE A 153 4.11 5.00 0.37
CA ILE A 153 2.90 4.30 0.73
C ILE A 153 1.67 5.15 0.45
N ASP A 154 0.65 4.49 -0.07
CA ASP A 154 -0.69 5.00 -0.23
C ASP A 154 -1.72 4.06 0.39
N PHE A 155 -2.88 4.61 0.67
CA PHE A 155 -4.03 3.92 1.23
C PHE A 155 -5.19 3.99 0.25
N SER A 156 -6.17 3.11 0.40
CA SER A 156 -7.43 3.26 -0.31
C SER A 156 -8.61 2.98 0.59
N TRP A 157 -9.71 3.65 0.30
CA TRP A 157 -11.00 3.48 0.93
C TRP A 157 -12.01 3.07 -0.13
N GLU A 158 -12.44 1.81 -0.08
CA GLU A 158 -13.57 1.35 -0.88
C GLU A 158 -14.88 1.63 -0.16
N TRP A 159 -15.82 2.22 -0.89
CA TRP A 159 -17.13 2.62 -0.41
C TRP A 159 -18.09 1.44 -0.51
N GLY A 160 -18.27 0.72 0.60
CA GLY A 160 -19.18 -0.42 0.69
C GLY A 160 -20.63 0.03 0.84
N LEU A 161 -21.52 -0.57 0.04
CA LEU A 161 -22.95 -0.26 0.01
C LEU A 161 -23.68 -0.54 1.33
N ASP A 162 -23.06 -1.28 2.25
CA ASP A 162 -23.53 -1.52 3.62
C ASP A 162 -23.15 -0.39 4.59
N GLY A 163 -22.66 0.73 4.05
CA GLY A 163 -22.19 1.89 4.80
C GLY A 163 -20.78 1.74 5.37
N ASN A 164 -20.11 0.59 5.24
CA ASN A 164 -18.78 0.36 5.81
C ASN A 164 -17.66 0.46 4.77
N GLY A 165 -16.50 0.93 5.22
CA GLY A 165 -15.33 1.11 4.37
C GLY A 165 -14.47 -0.15 4.34
N VAL A 166 -13.85 -0.44 3.19
CA VAL A 166 -12.74 -1.41 3.15
C VAL A 166 -11.45 -0.65 2.90
N VAL A 167 -10.54 -0.70 3.88
CA VAL A 167 -9.25 -0.03 3.82
C VAL A 167 -8.20 -0.98 3.26
N ARG A 168 -7.37 -0.48 2.34
CA ARG A 168 -6.18 -1.19 1.83
C ARG A 168 -5.00 -0.25 1.81
N TYR A 169 -3.81 -0.79 1.60
CA TYR A 169 -2.63 0.03 1.33
C TYR A 169 -1.72 -0.61 0.28
N SER A 170 -0.99 0.24 -0.41
CA SER A 170 0.03 -0.11 -1.38
C SER A 170 1.29 0.65 -1.04
N PHE A 171 2.43 -0.01 -1.08
CA PHE A 171 3.70 0.56 -0.67
C PHE A 171 4.85 -0.01 -1.49
N GLU A 172 5.94 0.73 -1.50
CA GLU A 172 7.19 0.30 -2.12
C GLU A 172 8.21 -0.03 -1.03
N PRO A 173 8.63 -1.30 -0.90
CA PRO A 173 9.82 -1.63 -0.13
C PRO A 173 11.05 -0.91 -0.69
N ILE A 174 11.75 -0.13 0.14
CA ILE A 174 12.93 0.66 -0.24
C ILE A 174 14.15 0.14 0.51
N GLY A 175 15.13 -0.33 -0.25
CA GLY A 175 16.37 -0.87 0.29
C GLY A 175 17.32 0.20 0.83
N PRO A 176 18.30 -0.17 1.68
CA PRO A 176 19.28 0.78 2.21
C PRO A 176 20.12 1.46 1.11
N ASN A 177 20.34 0.76 -0.01
CA ASN A 177 21.13 1.21 -1.16
C ASN A 177 20.27 1.81 -2.30
N ALA A 178 18.95 1.89 -2.15
CA ALA A 178 18.06 2.39 -3.19
C ALA A 178 18.45 3.81 -3.63
N GLY A 179 18.54 4.03 -4.94
CA GLY A 179 18.96 5.29 -5.55
C GLY A 179 20.46 5.58 -5.46
N THR A 180 21.28 4.66 -4.94
CA THR A 180 22.76 4.78 -4.95
C THR A 180 23.34 4.02 -6.13
N PRO A 181 24.65 4.18 -6.47
CA PRO A 181 25.28 3.37 -7.52
C PRO A 181 25.21 1.85 -7.29
N LEU A 182 25.04 1.40 -6.04
CA LEU A 182 24.90 -0.03 -5.73
C LEU A 182 23.51 -0.59 -6.04
N ASP A 183 22.48 0.26 -6.01
CA ASP A 183 21.10 -0.13 -6.35
C ASP A 183 20.33 1.10 -6.89
N PRO A 184 20.62 1.55 -8.12
CA PRO A 184 20.07 2.78 -8.66
C PRO A 184 18.57 2.71 -8.96
N LEU A 185 17.98 1.50 -9.01
CA LEU A 185 16.59 1.24 -9.41
C LEU A 185 15.77 0.55 -8.30
N ASN A 186 16.26 0.48 -7.07
CA ASN A 186 15.60 -0.21 -5.95
C ASN A 186 15.18 -1.66 -6.30
N SER A 187 16.04 -2.39 -7.00
CA SER A 187 15.69 -3.64 -7.69
C SER A 187 15.55 -4.85 -6.75
N HIS A 188 16.06 -4.75 -5.51
CA HIS A 188 16.17 -5.90 -4.61
C HIS A 188 15.14 -5.91 -3.48
N ALA A 189 14.80 -4.74 -2.94
CA ALA A 189 14.06 -4.64 -1.67
C ALA A 189 12.69 -5.33 -1.70
N THR A 190 11.97 -5.22 -2.81
CA THR A 190 10.67 -5.87 -2.97
C THR A 190 10.79 -7.39 -2.96
N GLU A 191 11.72 -7.95 -3.74
CA GLU A 191 11.93 -9.40 -3.80
C GLU A 191 12.36 -9.95 -2.43
N ASP A 192 13.30 -9.26 -1.76
CA ASP A 192 13.76 -9.63 -0.44
C ASP A 192 12.62 -9.65 0.59
N TRP A 193 11.72 -8.67 0.53
CA TRP A 193 10.57 -8.59 1.42
C TRP A 193 9.55 -9.69 1.16
N ILE A 194 9.18 -9.93 -0.11
CA ILE A 194 8.26 -11.01 -0.49
C ILE A 194 8.82 -12.37 -0.06
N ASN A 195 10.10 -12.64 -0.34
CA ASN A 195 10.76 -13.88 0.04
C ASN A 195 10.85 -14.05 1.57
N ARG A 196 10.95 -12.96 2.35
CA ARG A 196 10.87 -13.04 3.82
C ARG A 196 9.47 -13.46 4.27
N LEU A 197 8.41 -12.89 3.71
CA LEU A 197 7.04 -13.26 4.07
C LEU A 197 6.71 -14.71 3.70
N ASP A 198 7.15 -15.16 2.52
CA ASP A 198 6.97 -16.54 2.05
C ASP A 198 7.64 -17.54 3.00
N ARG A 199 8.93 -17.33 3.33
CA ARG A 199 9.66 -18.18 4.29
C ARG A 199 9.02 -18.23 5.68
N GLN A 200 8.33 -17.18 6.09
CA GLN A 200 7.65 -17.10 7.38
C GLN A 200 6.21 -17.62 7.35
N GLY A 201 5.67 -17.92 6.16
CA GLY A 201 4.29 -18.40 5.99
C GLY A 201 3.23 -17.38 6.45
N LEU A 202 3.53 -16.08 6.34
CA LEU A 202 2.67 -15.01 6.88
C LEU A 202 1.48 -14.65 5.99
N VAL A 203 1.54 -15.04 4.71
CA VAL A 203 0.50 -14.75 3.72
C VAL A 203 -0.07 -16.08 3.23
N GLN A 204 -1.34 -16.33 3.54
CA GLN A 204 -2.01 -17.56 3.13
C GLN A 204 -2.24 -17.57 1.62
N GLY A 205 -1.90 -18.69 0.96
CA GLY A 205 -2.11 -18.86 -0.47
C GLY A 205 -1.15 -18.05 -1.35
N LEU A 206 -0.06 -17.55 -0.77
CA LEU A 206 0.98 -16.86 -1.51
C LEU A 206 1.59 -17.79 -2.56
N ASP A 207 1.52 -17.37 -3.82
CA ASP A 207 2.17 -18.03 -4.94
C ASP A 207 3.01 -17.00 -5.71
N LEU A 208 4.26 -17.38 -6.01
CA LEU A 208 5.26 -16.52 -6.64
C LEU A 208 5.56 -16.90 -8.09
N GLU A 209 4.82 -17.82 -8.70
CA GLU A 209 5.04 -18.26 -10.08
C GLU A 209 4.93 -17.09 -11.06
N TRP A 210 3.78 -16.41 -11.07
CA TRP A 210 3.58 -15.23 -11.93
C TRP A 210 4.48 -14.07 -11.54
N TYR A 211 4.77 -13.88 -10.25
CA TYR A 211 5.75 -12.87 -9.82
C TYR A 211 7.09 -13.07 -10.53
N LYS A 212 7.69 -14.25 -10.38
CA LYS A 212 8.99 -14.59 -10.98
C LYS A 212 8.97 -14.51 -12.50
N TYR A 213 7.87 -14.95 -13.12
CA TYR A 213 7.71 -14.89 -14.57
C TYR A 213 7.64 -13.45 -15.09
N PHE A 214 6.76 -12.63 -14.53
CA PHE A 214 6.51 -11.28 -15.01
C PHE A 214 7.65 -10.33 -14.67
N THR A 215 8.29 -10.42 -13.49
CA THR A 215 9.46 -9.58 -13.20
C THR A 215 10.61 -9.89 -14.15
N LYS A 216 10.89 -11.17 -14.43
CA LYS A 216 11.92 -11.58 -15.40
C LYS A 216 11.65 -11.05 -16.82
N THR A 217 10.39 -11.06 -17.25
CA THR A 217 10.04 -10.65 -18.63
C THR A 217 9.88 -9.14 -18.77
N LEU A 218 9.43 -8.44 -17.73
CA LEU A 218 9.09 -7.01 -17.78
C LEU A 218 10.14 -6.07 -17.18
N LEU A 219 11.04 -6.57 -16.34
CA LEU A 219 12.11 -5.78 -15.70
C LEU A 219 13.48 -6.28 -16.12
N PHE A 220 14.49 -5.46 -15.88
CA PHE A 220 15.89 -5.88 -16.00
C PHE A 220 16.22 -6.88 -14.89
N ALA A 221 17.09 -7.85 -15.20
CA ALA A 221 17.65 -8.65 -14.12
C ALA A 221 18.54 -7.74 -13.25
N PRO A 222 18.60 -7.91 -11.92
CA PRO A 222 19.44 -7.07 -11.07
C PRO A 222 20.94 -7.15 -11.43
N GLU A 223 21.34 -8.27 -12.01
CA GLU A 223 22.70 -8.57 -12.49
C GLU A 223 22.98 -8.04 -13.90
N ASP A 224 21.96 -7.49 -14.58
CA ASP A 224 22.08 -7.04 -15.96
C ASP A 224 22.86 -5.73 -16.03
N ASP A 225 24.08 -5.82 -16.56
CA ASP A 225 24.93 -4.66 -16.82
C ASP A 225 24.54 -3.93 -18.11
N SER A 226 23.48 -4.37 -18.80
CA SER A 226 22.92 -3.68 -19.97
C SER A 226 22.23 -2.34 -19.66
N ARG A 227 22.40 -1.80 -18.45
CA ARG A 227 21.86 -0.50 -18.04
C ARG A 227 22.66 0.58 -18.77
N THR A 228 22.02 1.29 -19.67
CA THR A 228 22.65 2.35 -20.47
C THR A 228 22.40 3.74 -19.87
N SER A 229 22.98 4.78 -20.46
CA SER A 229 22.68 6.17 -20.10
C SER A 229 21.18 6.50 -20.21
N LYS A 230 20.42 5.84 -21.11
CA LYS A 230 18.95 5.97 -21.20
C LYS A 230 18.23 5.46 -19.95
N THR A 231 18.85 4.54 -19.21
CA THR A 231 18.32 3.98 -17.97
C THR A 231 18.68 4.83 -16.74
N THR A 232 19.79 5.60 -16.80
CA THR A 232 20.35 6.33 -15.65
C THR A 232 20.25 7.86 -15.74
N GLU A 233 20.25 8.46 -16.93
CA GLU A 233 20.28 9.93 -17.15
C GLU A 233 18.89 10.53 -17.39
N ASP A 234 17.99 9.82 -18.10
CA ASP A 234 16.56 10.20 -18.28
C ASP A 234 15.71 9.97 -17.00
N PHE A 235 16.36 9.62 -15.89
CA PHE A 235 15.76 9.31 -14.59
C PHE A 235 15.42 10.56 -13.76
N ILE A 236 15.90 11.73 -14.20
CA ILE A 236 15.71 13.03 -13.56
C ILE A 236 14.49 13.67 -14.26
N GLU A 237 13.25 13.44 -13.88
CA GLU A 237 12.63 14.27 -12.83
C GLU A 237 11.39 13.65 -12.17
N GLU A 238 10.81 12.54 -12.67
CA GLU A 238 9.49 12.07 -12.19
C GLU A 238 9.23 10.56 -12.45
N THR A 239 10.29 9.77 -12.68
CA THR A 239 10.20 8.55 -13.51
C THR A 239 10.40 7.20 -12.81
N THR A 240 10.19 7.07 -11.50
CA THR A 240 9.92 5.72 -10.95
C THR A 240 8.69 5.02 -11.59
N PRO A 241 7.75 5.73 -12.28
CA PRO A 241 6.79 5.09 -13.19
C PRO A 241 7.38 4.45 -14.47
N ARG A 242 8.68 4.61 -14.76
CA ARG A 242 9.36 3.94 -15.88
C ARG A 242 9.99 2.61 -15.47
N ALA A 243 10.44 2.40 -14.24
CA ALA A 243 10.86 1.08 -13.76
C ALA A 243 10.67 0.91 -12.27
N GLY A 244 10.37 -0.33 -11.89
CA GLY A 244 10.27 -0.74 -10.50
C GLY A 244 9.13 -1.71 -10.26
N THR A 245 9.00 -2.12 -9.01
CA THR A 245 7.86 -2.88 -8.50
C THR A 245 7.28 -2.17 -7.29
N VAL A 246 5.95 -2.03 -7.24
CA VAL A 246 5.23 -1.56 -6.06
C VAL A 246 4.35 -2.70 -5.54
N VAL A 247 4.31 -2.91 -4.23
CA VAL A 247 3.50 -3.96 -3.60
C VAL A 247 2.18 -3.37 -3.14
N ALA A 248 1.06 -4.02 -3.47
CA ALA A 248 -0.20 -3.78 -2.77
C ALA A 248 -0.57 -4.93 -1.84
N LEU A 249 -1.09 -4.57 -0.67
CA LEU A 249 -1.72 -5.50 0.25
C LEU A 249 -3.21 -5.17 0.36
N ASP A 250 -4.04 -6.10 -0.12
CA ASP A 250 -5.47 -6.08 0.12
C ASP A 250 -5.74 -6.69 1.48
N LEU A 251 -6.35 -5.92 2.38
CA LEU A 251 -6.74 -6.40 3.69
C LEU A 251 -8.11 -7.07 3.60
N GLU A 252 -8.12 -8.38 3.43
CA GLU A 252 -9.36 -9.15 3.45
C GLU A 252 -9.65 -9.70 4.85
N LYS A 253 -10.92 -10.01 5.12
CA LYS A 253 -11.33 -10.58 6.42
C LYS A 253 -10.56 -11.87 6.79
N ARG A 254 -10.09 -12.60 5.78
CA ARG A 254 -9.33 -13.87 5.91
C ARG A 254 -7.81 -13.68 6.01
N GLY A 255 -7.31 -12.46 5.89
CA GLY A 255 -5.88 -12.16 5.88
C GLY A 255 -5.47 -11.33 4.67
N PRO A 256 -4.20 -10.90 4.60
CA PRO A 256 -3.70 -10.10 3.49
C PRO A 256 -3.68 -10.91 2.20
N VAL A 257 -4.17 -10.32 1.10
CA VAL A 257 -3.98 -10.81 -0.26
C VAL A 257 -3.00 -9.88 -0.96
N MET A 258 -1.85 -10.42 -1.38
CA MET A 258 -0.79 -9.62 -1.96
C MET A 258 -0.96 -9.46 -3.47
N LYS A 259 -0.63 -8.28 -3.95
CA LYS A 259 -0.52 -7.94 -5.36
C LYS A 259 0.78 -7.21 -5.61
N ILE A 260 1.25 -7.25 -6.85
CA ILE A 260 2.37 -6.43 -7.29
C ILE A 260 1.94 -5.59 -8.47
N TYR A 261 2.49 -4.39 -8.58
CA TYR A 261 2.49 -3.54 -9.76
C TYR A 261 3.91 -3.55 -10.34
N ILE A 262 4.01 -3.74 -11.65
CA ILE A 262 5.26 -3.85 -12.38
C ILE A 262 5.26 -2.76 -13.44
N TYR A 263 6.33 -1.96 -13.46
CA TYR A 263 6.50 -0.83 -14.37
C TYR A 263 7.54 -1.19 -15.44
N PRO A 264 7.13 -1.54 -16.67
CA PRO A 264 8.05 -2.07 -17.68
C PRO A 264 8.75 -1.01 -18.55
N GLY A 265 8.54 0.29 -18.27
CA GLY A 265 8.89 1.39 -19.15
C GLY A 265 10.38 1.48 -19.55
N LEU A 266 11.32 1.29 -18.62
CA LEU A 266 12.76 1.37 -18.92
C LEU A 266 13.21 0.18 -19.77
N LYS A 267 12.71 -1.02 -19.46
CA LYS A 267 13.02 -2.20 -20.28
C LYS A 267 12.47 -2.06 -21.70
N ALA A 268 11.24 -1.57 -21.83
CA ALA A 268 10.63 -1.28 -23.11
C ALA A 268 11.43 -0.23 -23.91
N ALA A 269 11.84 0.86 -23.25
CA ALA A 269 12.65 1.91 -23.86
C ALA A 269 14.02 1.40 -24.36
N GLU A 270 14.70 0.56 -23.59
CA GLU A 270 15.98 -0.06 -24.00
C GLU A 270 15.79 -0.99 -25.19
N MET A 271 14.67 -1.73 -25.23
CA MET A 271 14.28 -2.57 -26.36
C MET A 271 13.77 -1.79 -27.57
N GLY A 272 13.58 -0.47 -27.48
CA GLY A 272 13.03 0.36 -28.54
C GLY A 272 11.56 0.07 -28.88
N ILE A 273 10.77 -0.36 -27.89
CA ILE A 273 9.34 -0.69 -28.03
C ILE A 273 8.50 0.01 -26.96
N ASP A 274 7.18 0.05 -27.16
CA ASP A 274 6.25 0.56 -26.16
C ASP A 274 6.07 -0.39 -24.97
N ALA A 275 5.82 0.19 -23.79
CA ALA A 275 5.54 -0.56 -22.56
C ALA A 275 4.38 -1.55 -22.72
N LEU A 276 3.30 -1.12 -23.38
CA LEU A 276 2.13 -1.97 -23.63
C LEU A 276 2.46 -3.14 -24.57
N GLU A 277 3.33 -2.94 -25.56
CA GLU A 277 3.81 -4.01 -26.43
C GLU A 277 4.66 -5.02 -25.65
N LEU A 278 5.53 -4.56 -24.74
CA LEU A 278 6.28 -5.46 -23.86
C LEU A 278 5.35 -6.28 -22.94
N VAL A 279 4.30 -5.66 -22.38
CA VAL A 279 3.26 -6.37 -21.62
C VAL A 279 2.55 -7.42 -22.46
N ALA A 280 2.11 -7.05 -23.67
CA ALA A 280 1.43 -7.97 -24.58
C ALA A 280 2.30 -9.18 -24.92
N ARG A 281 3.59 -8.97 -25.23
CA ARG A 281 4.56 -10.05 -25.47
C ARG A 281 4.73 -10.95 -24.26
N SER A 282 4.84 -10.37 -23.06
CA SER A 282 4.98 -11.13 -21.81
C SER A 282 3.75 -12.00 -21.55
N ILE A 283 2.53 -11.48 -21.71
CA ILE A 283 1.30 -12.28 -21.54
C ILE A 283 1.22 -13.41 -22.58
N ARG A 284 1.51 -13.12 -23.85
CA ARG A 284 1.52 -14.13 -24.93
C ARG A 284 2.61 -15.18 -24.75
N GLY A 285 3.66 -14.88 -23.99
CA GLY A 285 4.75 -15.78 -23.66
C GLY A 285 4.51 -16.66 -22.44
N LEU A 286 3.36 -16.58 -21.76
CA LEU A 286 3.02 -17.44 -20.63
C LEU A 286 3.05 -18.93 -21.03
N PRO A 287 3.21 -19.87 -20.08
CA PRO A 287 3.08 -21.29 -20.36
C PRO A 287 1.80 -21.60 -21.16
N PRO A 288 1.85 -22.48 -22.19
CA PRO A 288 0.76 -22.63 -23.15
C PRO A 288 -0.63 -22.85 -22.54
N ALA A 289 -0.73 -23.64 -21.46
CA ALA A 289 -1.98 -23.89 -20.77
C ALA A 289 -2.55 -22.63 -20.06
N GLN A 290 -1.67 -21.83 -19.44
CA GLN A 290 -2.08 -20.59 -18.76
C GLN A 290 -2.50 -19.53 -19.78
N TYR A 291 -1.72 -19.33 -20.84
CA TYR A 291 -2.09 -18.41 -21.91
C TYR A 291 -3.42 -18.82 -22.55
N ALA A 292 -3.62 -20.10 -22.86
CA ALA A 292 -4.87 -20.60 -23.42
C ALA A 292 -6.09 -20.30 -22.53
N SER A 293 -5.93 -20.33 -21.20
CA SER A 293 -7.00 -20.01 -20.25
C SER A 293 -7.41 -18.53 -20.22
N LEU A 294 -6.53 -17.63 -20.69
CA LEU A 294 -6.72 -16.19 -20.69
C LEU A 294 -7.00 -15.63 -22.10
N ARG A 295 -6.54 -16.33 -23.15
CA ARG A 295 -6.49 -15.88 -24.54
C ARG A 295 -7.79 -15.25 -25.02
N ASP A 296 -8.91 -15.93 -24.80
CA ASP A 296 -10.20 -15.53 -25.35
C ASP A 296 -10.72 -14.20 -24.73
N ASN A 297 -10.19 -13.81 -23.56
CA ASN A 297 -10.48 -12.52 -22.92
C ASN A 297 -9.38 -11.47 -23.19
N VAL A 298 -8.11 -11.89 -23.19
CA VAL A 298 -6.97 -10.94 -23.28
C VAL A 298 -6.69 -10.48 -24.71
N GLU A 299 -6.85 -11.32 -25.73
CA GLU A 299 -6.56 -10.89 -27.10
C GLU A 299 -7.52 -9.81 -27.60
N PRO A 300 -8.85 -9.89 -27.39
CA PRO A 300 -9.76 -8.80 -27.79
C PRO A 300 -9.42 -7.47 -27.10
N LEU A 301 -8.95 -7.53 -25.86
CA LEU A 301 -8.47 -6.38 -25.10
C LEU A 301 -7.18 -5.82 -25.72
N LEU A 302 -6.17 -6.65 -25.94
CA LEU A 302 -4.90 -6.23 -26.54
C LEU A 302 -5.09 -5.65 -27.95
N GLU A 303 -5.96 -6.24 -28.77
CA GLU A 303 -6.34 -5.68 -30.08
C GLU A 303 -6.93 -4.27 -29.98
N TYR A 304 -7.75 -4.00 -28.96
CA TYR A 304 -8.30 -2.66 -28.74
C TYR A 304 -7.21 -1.69 -28.28
N LEU A 305 -6.45 -2.09 -27.26
CA LEU A 305 -5.42 -1.25 -26.64
C LEU A 305 -4.24 -0.97 -27.57
N GLN A 306 -3.87 -1.90 -28.46
CA GLN A 306 -2.76 -1.74 -29.41
C GLN A 306 -3.24 -1.29 -30.81
N GLY A 307 -4.56 -1.31 -31.06
CA GLY A 307 -5.15 -1.00 -32.35
C GLY A 307 -5.98 0.27 -32.31
N ARG A 308 -7.29 0.13 -32.57
CA ARG A 308 -8.20 1.29 -32.75
C ARG A 308 -8.25 2.21 -31.54
N GLY A 309 -8.18 1.67 -30.32
CA GLY A 309 -8.18 2.48 -29.10
C GLY A 309 -6.91 3.33 -28.98
N ALA A 310 -5.73 2.75 -29.20
CA ALA A 310 -4.48 3.50 -29.23
C ALA A 310 -4.45 4.56 -30.34
N GLN A 311 -4.93 4.23 -31.54
CA GLN A 311 -4.98 5.18 -32.66
C GLN A 311 -5.92 6.36 -32.39
N LYS A 312 -7.05 6.12 -31.72
CA LYS A 312 -8.07 7.14 -31.44
C LYS A 312 -7.69 8.02 -30.25
N TRP A 313 -7.15 7.43 -29.19
CA TRP A 313 -6.97 8.10 -27.89
C TRP A 313 -5.51 8.32 -27.50
N GLY A 314 -4.54 7.73 -28.20
CA GLY A 314 -3.12 7.84 -27.83
C GLY A 314 -2.83 7.21 -26.47
N PHE A 315 -3.28 5.97 -26.24
CA PHE A 315 -3.07 5.30 -24.96
C PHE A 315 -1.60 5.26 -24.56
N GLU A 316 -1.35 5.70 -23.34
CA GLU A 316 -0.06 5.68 -22.70
C GLU A 316 -0.01 4.62 -21.62
N THR A 317 1.22 4.24 -21.27
CA THR A 317 1.57 3.31 -20.18
C THR A 317 1.17 1.85 -20.45
N GLY A 318 1.81 0.96 -19.71
CA GLY A 318 1.54 -0.47 -19.70
C GLY A 318 1.91 -1.02 -18.33
N ILE A 319 1.38 -0.44 -17.26
CA ILE A 319 1.62 -0.98 -15.91
C ILE A 319 0.87 -2.30 -15.84
N LEU A 320 1.57 -3.35 -15.41
CA LEU A 320 0.96 -4.64 -15.15
C LEU A 320 0.78 -4.81 -13.65
N SER A 321 -0.41 -5.20 -13.19
CA SER A 321 -0.57 -5.71 -11.83
C SER A 321 -1.07 -7.14 -11.84
N ILE A 322 -0.58 -7.94 -10.90
CA ILE A 322 -0.98 -9.33 -10.71
C ILE A 322 -1.28 -9.61 -9.25
N ASP A 323 -2.25 -10.48 -8.98
CA ASP A 323 -2.38 -11.10 -7.66
C ASP A 323 -1.25 -12.15 -7.47
N LEU A 324 -0.71 -12.26 -6.26
CA LEU A 324 0.30 -13.27 -5.90
C LEU A 324 -0.38 -14.51 -5.32
N LEU A 325 -1.18 -15.15 -6.17
CA LEU A 325 -1.99 -16.33 -5.92
C LEU A 325 -1.73 -17.36 -7.03
N ASP A 326 -2.24 -18.59 -6.85
CA ASP A 326 -2.27 -19.62 -7.89
C ASP A 326 -2.71 -18.99 -9.24
N PRO A 327 -1.94 -19.16 -10.33
CA PRO A 327 -2.28 -18.66 -11.67
C PRO A 327 -3.73 -18.88 -12.13
N ALA A 328 -4.37 -19.98 -11.72
CA ALA A 328 -5.76 -20.27 -12.08
C ALA A 328 -6.76 -19.36 -11.35
N GLU A 329 -6.40 -18.85 -10.18
CA GLU A 329 -7.23 -17.96 -9.36
C GLU A 329 -6.83 -16.49 -9.43
N ALA A 330 -5.59 -16.21 -9.81
CA ALA A 330 -5.02 -14.88 -9.91
C ALA A 330 -5.63 -14.08 -11.08
N ARG A 331 -5.49 -12.75 -10.99
CA ARG A 331 -5.92 -11.81 -12.02
C ARG A 331 -4.71 -11.05 -12.55
N ILE A 332 -4.76 -10.73 -13.84
CA ILE A 332 -3.88 -9.76 -14.48
C ILE A 332 -4.67 -8.46 -14.64
N LYS A 333 -4.04 -7.32 -14.36
CA LYS A 333 -4.59 -5.98 -14.62
C LYS A 333 -3.64 -5.20 -15.50
N ILE A 334 -4.15 -4.70 -16.62
CA ILE A 334 -3.40 -3.86 -17.56
C ILE A 334 -3.90 -2.43 -17.40
N TYR A 335 -3.00 -1.51 -17.04
CA TYR A 335 -3.32 -0.10 -16.84
C TYR A 335 -2.88 0.72 -18.05
N VAL A 336 -3.78 1.59 -18.50
CA VAL A 336 -3.55 2.57 -19.56
C VAL A 336 -4.16 3.91 -19.15
N ARG A 337 -3.74 4.98 -19.81
CA ARG A 337 -4.31 6.32 -19.63
C ARG A 337 -4.22 7.08 -20.95
N ALA A 338 -4.95 8.16 -21.08
CA ALA A 338 -4.89 9.02 -22.26
C ALA A 338 -5.22 10.47 -21.89
N PRO A 339 -4.78 11.46 -22.66
CA PRO A 339 -5.05 12.88 -22.39
C PRO A 339 -6.50 13.29 -22.71
N HIS A 340 -7.49 12.41 -22.59
CA HIS A 340 -8.88 12.71 -22.90
C HIS A 340 -9.75 12.69 -21.65
N THR A 341 -10.71 13.61 -21.58
CA THR A 341 -11.69 13.72 -20.47
C THR A 341 -13.13 13.73 -20.95
N SER A 342 -13.39 13.53 -22.24
CA SER A 342 -14.76 13.49 -22.77
C SER A 342 -15.52 12.24 -22.28
N VAL A 343 -16.85 12.34 -22.22
CA VAL A 343 -17.71 11.17 -21.96
C VAL A 343 -17.59 10.13 -23.08
N GLU A 344 -17.28 10.55 -24.31
CA GLU A 344 -17.02 9.61 -25.41
C GLU A 344 -15.81 8.73 -25.10
N TYR A 345 -14.72 9.31 -24.59
CA TYR A 345 -13.54 8.55 -24.18
C TYR A 345 -13.87 7.56 -23.06
N LEU A 346 -14.61 8.01 -22.04
CA LEU A 346 -15.09 7.15 -20.96
C LEU A 346 -15.83 5.92 -21.49
N MET A 347 -16.82 6.13 -22.34
CA MET A 347 -17.67 5.05 -22.84
C MET A 347 -16.95 4.14 -23.83
N ASP A 348 -16.10 4.70 -24.70
CA ASP A 348 -15.30 3.92 -25.65
C ASP A 348 -14.29 3.02 -24.91
N ALA A 349 -13.57 3.56 -23.92
CA ALA A 349 -12.59 2.81 -23.13
C ALA A 349 -13.23 1.72 -22.26
N LEU A 350 -14.40 1.98 -21.65
CA LEU A 350 -15.13 0.97 -20.87
C LEU A 350 -15.74 -0.13 -21.74
N THR A 351 -16.18 0.20 -22.95
CA THR A 351 -16.76 -0.79 -23.87
C THR A 351 -15.72 -1.50 -24.74
N LEU A 352 -14.43 -1.17 -24.62
CA LEU A 352 -13.37 -1.64 -25.53
C LEU A 352 -13.72 -1.36 -27.01
N GLY A 353 -14.25 -0.16 -27.29
CA GLY A 353 -14.75 0.21 -28.61
C GLY A 353 -15.98 -0.61 -29.04
N GLY A 354 -16.89 -0.89 -28.10
CA GLY A 354 -18.13 -1.63 -28.33
C GLY A 354 -18.03 -3.16 -28.27
N LYS A 355 -16.90 -3.73 -27.85
CA LYS A 355 -16.74 -5.19 -27.66
C LYS A 355 -17.36 -5.69 -26.34
N LEU A 356 -17.46 -4.84 -25.32
CA LEU A 356 -18.17 -5.13 -24.07
C LEU A 356 -19.56 -4.49 -24.12
N ASP A 357 -20.58 -5.32 -23.92
CA ASP A 357 -21.97 -4.85 -23.86
C ASP A 357 -22.25 -4.25 -22.47
N LEU A 358 -22.38 -2.93 -22.44
CA LEU A 358 -22.79 -2.19 -21.25
C LEU A 358 -24.28 -1.79 -21.29
N SER A 359 -25.07 -2.39 -22.17
CA SER A 359 -26.53 -2.16 -22.24
C SER A 359 -27.29 -2.99 -21.20
N GLU A 360 -28.62 -2.84 -21.20
CA GLU A 360 -29.51 -3.68 -20.38
C GLU A 360 -29.34 -5.16 -20.69
N ALA A 361 -29.05 -5.53 -21.94
CA ALA A 361 -28.75 -6.91 -22.32
C ALA A 361 -27.42 -7.41 -21.72
N GLY A 362 -26.46 -6.50 -21.54
CA GLY A 362 -25.20 -6.72 -20.81
C GLY A 362 -25.34 -6.69 -19.29
N GLY A 363 -26.54 -6.42 -18.77
CA GLY A 363 -26.84 -6.42 -17.34
C GLY A 363 -26.65 -5.06 -16.65
N TYR A 364 -26.65 -3.95 -17.40
CA TYR A 364 -26.53 -2.61 -16.85
C TYR A 364 -27.71 -1.72 -17.26
N SER A 365 -28.35 -1.11 -16.28
CA SER A 365 -29.44 -0.17 -16.46
C SER A 365 -28.94 1.17 -16.97
N LYS A 366 -29.84 1.92 -17.63
CA LYS A 366 -29.58 3.32 -18.00
C LYS A 366 -29.20 4.18 -16.79
N LYS A 367 -29.72 3.84 -15.61
CA LYS A 367 -29.40 4.53 -14.37
C LYS A 367 -27.95 4.29 -13.95
N ALA A 368 -27.47 3.04 -13.93
CA ALA A 368 -26.08 2.76 -13.58
C ALA A 368 -25.08 3.45 -14.52
N LEU A 369 -25.43 3.56 -15.81
CA LEU A 369 -24.64 4.32 -16.78
C LEU A 369 -24.71 5.83 -16.54
N ALA A 370 -25.88 6.37 -16.21
CA ALA A 370 -26.01 7.78 -15.83
C ALA A 370 -25.20 8.08 -14.56
N ASP A 371 -25.23 7.19 -13.58
CA ASP A 371 -24.47 7.35 -12.34
C ASP A 371 -22.96 7.36 -12.62
N LEU A 372 -22.50 6.59 -13.59
CA LEU A 372 -21.10 6.55 -14.01
C LEU A 372 -20.68 7.86 -14.69
N VAL A 373 -21.56 8.42 -15.53
CA VAL A 373 -21.33 9.72 -16.17
C VAL A 373 -21.34 10.85 -15.12
N ASP A 374 -22.24 10.79 -14.13
CA ASP A 374 -22.24 11.72 -13.01
C ASP A 374 -20.92 11.65 -12.22
N PHE A 375 -20.41 10.44 -11.96
CA PHE A 375 -19.12 10.24 -11.30
C PHE A 375 -17.97 10.88 -12.09
N TRP A 376 -17.97 10.70 -13.42
CA TRP A 376 -16.95 11.28 -14.29
C TRP A 376 -17.02 12.80 -14.30
N ASN A 377 -18.22 13.36 -14.48
CA ASN A 377 -18.45 14.79 -14.54
C ASN A 377 -18.23 15.49 -13.19
N MET A 378 -18.44 14.80 -12.07
CA MET A 378 -18.12 15.32 -10.73
C MET A 378 -16.67 15.80 -10.65
N LEU A 379 -15.73 15.12 -11.32
CA LEU A 379 -14.31 15.46 -11.30
C LEU A 379 -13.87 16.23 -12.55
N LEU A 380 -14.43 15.90 -13.72
CA LEU A 380 -13.92 16.34 -15.03
C LEU A 380 -14.90 17.20 -15.82
N GLY A 381 -16.11 17.46 -15.33
CA GLY A 381 -17.16 18.16 -16.09
C GLY A 381 -16.78 19.58 -16.53
N ASP A 382 -15.86 20.22 -15.81
CA ASP A 382 -15.35 21.56 -16.14
C ASP A 382 -14.05 21.53 -16.98
N SER A 383 -13.55 20.34 -17.33
CA SER A 383 -12.28 20.16 -18.05
C SER A 383 -12.49 20.19 -19.58
N PRO A 384 -11.48 20.62 -20.36
CA PRO A 384 -11.51 20.47 -21.82
C PRO A 384 -11.49 19.00 -22.21
N ASP A 385 -12.18 18.62 -23.30
CA ASP A 385 -12.25 17.22 -23.78
C ASP A 385 -10.89 16.53 -23.99
N GLU A 386 -9.86 17.32 -24.28
CA GLU A 386 -8.46 16.90 -24.36
C GLU A 386 -7.60 17.80 -23.47
N LEU A 387 -6.75 17.17 -22.65
CA LEU A 387 -5.84 17.84 -21.74
C LEU A 387 -4.65 18.45 -22.48
N PRO A 388 -4.17 19.63 -22.05
CA PRO A 388 -2.98 20.23 -22.62
C PRO A 388 -1.74 19.30 -22.57
N PRO A 389 -0.83 19.35 -23.56
CA PRO A 389 0.34 18.47 -23.61
C PRO A 389 1.31 18.62 -22.42
N ASP A 390 1.32 19.78 -21.77
CA ASP A 390 2.15 20.12 -20.60
C ASP A 390 1.57 19.59 -19.28
N HIS A 391 0.33 19.08 -19.26
CA HIS A 391 -0.18 18.37 -18.09
C HIS A 391 0.65 17.10 -17.84
N PRO A 392 1.09 16.86 -16.60
CA PRO A 392 1.82 15.65 -16.29
C PRO A 392 0.92 14.45 -16.46
N GLY A 393 1.51 13.31 -16.79
CA GLY A 393 0.74 12.12 -17.09
C GLY A 393 -0.19 11.65 -15.96
N ARG A 394 0.07 12.01 -14.69
CA ARG A 394 -0.86 11.68 -13.57
C ARG A 394 -2.19 12.42 -13.64
N ALA A 395 -2.25 13.55 -14.35
CA ALA A 395 -3.49 14.28 -14.61
C ALA A 395 -4.43 13.54 -15.57
N ARG A 396 -3.88 12.65 -16.40
CA ARG A 396 -4.63 11.93 -17.42
C ARG A 396 -5.51 10.85 -16.77
N PRO A 397 -6.83 10.84 -17.04
CA PRO A 397 -7.70 9.75 -16.60
C PRO A 397 -7.21 8.41 -17.14
N GLY A 398 -7.28 7.40 -16.30
CA GLY A 398 -6.81 6.07 -16.63
C GLY A 398 -7.86 4.99 -16.44
N PHE A 399 -7.55 3.86 -17.05
CA PHE A 399 -8.34 2.65 -16.97
C PHE A 399 -7.42 1.51 -16.59
N TYR A 400 -7.94 0.56 -15.83
CA TYR A 400 -7.34 -0.77 -15.81
C TYR A 400 -8.35 -1.83 -16.19
N TYR A 401 -7.84 -2.86 -16.85
CA TYR A 401 -8.63 -3.98 -17.35
C TYR A 401 -8.22 -5.24 -16.62
N THR A 402 -9.15 -5.82 -15.89
CA THR A 402 -8.94 -7.07 -15.16
C THR A 402 -9.22 -8.25 -16.07
N VAL A 403 -8.23 -9.11 -16.24
CA VAL A 403 -8.30 -10.38 -16.97
C VAL A 403 -8.16 -11.51 -15.96
N LYS A 404 -9.10 -12.47 -15.98
CA LYS A 404 -9.08 -13.69 -15.17
C LYS A 404 -9.56 -14.87 -15.99
N ALA A 405 -8.98 -16.04 -15.78
CA ALA A 405 -9.42 -17.27 -16.43
C ALA A 405 -10.93 -17.51 -16.19
N GLY A 406 -11.66 -17.82 -17.26
CA GLY A 406 -13.09 -18.10 -17.22
C GLY A 406 -13.99 -16.91 -16.83
N ARG A 407 -13.47 -15.67 -16.82
CA ARG A 407 -14.25 -14.46 -16.52
C ARG A 407 -14.10 -13.43 -17.63
N PRO A 408 -15.19 -12.72 -18.02
CA PRO A 408 -15.10 -11.59 -18.93
C PRO A 408 -14.15 -10.51 -18.41
N VAL A 409 -13.55 -9.76 -19.33
CA VAL A 409 -12.75 -8.57 -18.98
C VAL A 409 -13.60 -7.58 -18.20
N SER A 410 -13.06 -7.08 -17.10
CA SER A 410 -13.73 -6.07 -16.27
C SER A 410 -12.91 -4.78 -16.24
N PRO A 411 -13.41 -3.69 -16.85
CA PRO A 411 -12.75 -2.38 -16.82
C PRO A 411 -13.07 -1.63 -15.53
N LYS A 412 -12.11 -0.82 -15.06
CA LYS A 412 -12.31 0.19 -14.01
C LYS A 412 -11.69 1.50 -14.48
N VAL A 413 -12.38 2.61 -14.24
CA VAL A 413 -11.86 3.96 -14.46
C VAL A 413 -11.25 4.54 -13.18
N TYR A 414 -10.22 5.37 -13.31
CA TYR A 414 -9.67 6.17 -12.22
C TYR A 414 -9.24 7.55 -12.72
N VAL A 415 -9.47 8.57 -11.88
CA VAL A 415 -9.22 9.98 -12.18
C VAL A 415 -8.44 10.61 -11.04
N SER A 416 -7.40 11.37 -11.34
CA SER A 416 -6.67 12.13 -10.31
C SER A 416 -7.35 13.49 -10.12
N PRO A 417 -7.99 13.77 -8.97
CA PRO A 417 -8.61 15.08 -8.77
C PRO A 417 -7.56 16.19 -8.51
N PHE A 418 -6.32 15.81 -8.20
CA PHE A 418 -5.21 16.72 -7.86
C PHE A 418 -5.02 17.88 -8.86
N TRP A 419 -5.31 17.65 -10.14
CA TRP A 419 -5.11 18.63 -11.21
C TRP A 419 -6.37 19.40 -11.60
N PHE A 420 -7.54 19.01 -11.09
CA PHE A 420 -8.85 19.56 -11.48
C PHE A 420 -9.59 20.23 -10.32
N VAL A 421 -9.13 19.97 -9.09
CA VAL A 421 -9.80 20.39 -7.86
C VAL A 421 -8.81 21.15 -7.00
N LYS A 422 -9.24 22.26 -6.40
CA LYS A 422 -8.33 23.20 -5.70
C LYS A 422 -7.81 22.64 -4.38
N SER A 423 -8.62 21.83 -3.69
CA SER A 423 -8.29 21.34 -2.37
C SER A 423 -8.92 19.99 -2.06
N ASP A 424 -8.33 19.24 -1.14
CA ASP A 424 -8.88 17.97 -0.66
C ASP A 424 -10.28 18.15 -0.02
N LYS A 425 -10.54 19.33 0.57
CA LYS A 425 -11.88 19.70 1.08
C LYS A 425 -12.91 19.81 -0.04
N GLU A 426 -12.54 20.40 -1.17
CA GLU A 426 -13.42 20.48 -2.34
C GLU A 426 -13.66 19.08 -2.95
N VAL A 427 -12.64 18.21 -2.98
CA VAL A 427 -12.84 16.80 -3.40
C VAL A 427 -13.90 16.12 -2.54
N MET A 428 -13.79 16.23 -1.21
CA MET A 428 -14.78 15.68 -0.29
C MET A 428 -16.17 16.26 -0.52
N GLN A 429 -16.29 17.58 -0.75
CA GLN A 429 -17.57 18.21 -1.03
C GLN A 429 -18.21 17.70 -2.33
N ARG A 430 -17.43 17.56 -3.40
CA ARG A 430 -17.89 16.99 -4.68
C ARG A 430 -18.36 15.55 -4.50
N MET A 431 -17.60 14.73 -3.77
CA MET A 431 -17.98 13.35 -3.44
C MET A 431 -19.27 13.29 -2.62
N ARG A 432 -19.41 14.15 -1.60
CA ARG A 432 -20.63 14.23 -0.77
C ARG A 432 -21.86 14.57 -1.62
N ASN A 433 -21.73 15.56 -2.51
CA ASN A 433 -22.82 15.94 -3.41
C ASN A 433 -23.20 14.77 -4.32
N TYR A 434 -22.21 14.12 -4.93
CA TYR A 434 -22.44 12.93 -5.76
C TYR A 434 -23.17 11.81 -4.97
N LEU A 435 -22.67 11.43 -3.79
CA LEU A 435 -23.24 10.37 -2.96
C LEU A 435 -24.67 10.69 -2.48
N SER A 436 -25.00 11.96 -2.25
CA SER A 436 -26.35 12.39 -1.83
C SER A 436 -27.45 12.19 -2.88
N THR A 437 -27.08 11.81 -4.10
CA THR A 437 -28.02 11.57 -5.20
C THR A 437 -28.15 10.09 -5.56
N ARG A 438 -27.53 9.20 -4.78
CA ARG A 438 -27.52 7.75 -5.04
C ARG A 438 -28.65 7.05 -4.27
N GLU A 439 -29.00 5.84 -4.68
CA GLU A 439 -30.09 5.08 -4.03
C GLU A 439 -29.80 4.74 -2.56
N ASP A 440 -28.54 4.41 -2.26
CA ASP A 440 -28.09 4.05 -0.91
C ASP A 440 -27.64 5.27 -0.09
N GLU A 441 -28.20 6.45 -0.38
CA GLU A 441 -27.79 7.76 0.17
C GLU A 441 -27.61 7.78 1.70
N PRO A 442 -28.56 7.29 2.53
CA PRO A 442 -28.40 7.36 3.98
C PRO A 442 -27.13 6.67 4.51
N ASP A 443 -26.85 5.46 4.01
CA ASP A 443 -25.66 4.69 4.41
C ASP A 443 -24.39 5.34 3.86
N MET A 444 -24.45 5.85 2.62
CA MET A 444 -23.33 6.52 1.96
C MET A 444 -22.96 7.85 2.63
N LEU A 445 -23.93 8.65 3.07
CA LEU A 445 -23.64 9.91 3.76
C LEU A 445 -23.11 9.69 5.19
N GLY A 446 -23.58 8.64 5.87
CA GLY A 446 -23.00 8.21 7.14
C GLY A 446 -21.55 7.77 6.99
N GLN A 447 -21.24 7.01 5.94
CA GLN A 447 -19.87 6.66 5.58
C GLN A 447 -19.02 7.89 5.23
N MET A 448 -19.56 8.80 4.43
CA MET A 448 -18.89 10.05 4.04
C MET A 448 -18.51 10.89 5.26
N ALA A 449 -19.39 11.02 6.25
CA ALA A 449 -19.09 11.78 7.47
C ALA A 449 -17.91 11.16 8.26
N ARG A 450 -17.84 9.83 8.35
CA ARG A 450 -16.71 9.12 8.99
C ARG A 450 -15.41 9.30 8.20
N TYR A 451 -15.50 9.21 6.88
CA TYR A 451 -14.38 9.44 5.98
C TYR A 451 -13.82 10.87 6.10
N GLU A 452 -14.68 11.89 6.09
CA GLU A 452 -14.27 13.28 6.33
C GLU A 452 -13.61 13.44 7.70
N GLY A 453 -14.23 12.88 8.75
CA GLY A 453 -13.66 12.91 10.10
C GLY A 453 -12.28 12.26 10.19
N ALA A 454 -12.03 11.19 9.43
CA ALA A 454 -10.72 10.56 9.34
C ALA A 454 -9.66 11.54 8.83
N LEU A 455 -9.93 12.18 7.68
CA LEU A 455 -9.01 13.11 7.05
C LEU A 455 -8.82 14.38 7.88
N GLU A 456 -9.90 14.94 8.41
CA GLU A 456 -9.86 16.13 9.27
C GLU A 456 -9.06 15.88 10.55
N SER A 457 -9.19 14.71 11.16
CA SER A 457 -8.44 14.36 12.38
C SER A 457 -6.94 14.19 12.14
N TYR A 458 -6.55 13.73 10.95
CA TYR A 458 -5.15 13.48 10.61
C TYR A 458 -4.43 14.71 10.05
N PHE A 459 -5.01 15.35 9.03
CA PHE A 459 -4.41 16.50 8.34
C PHE A 459 -4.73 17.83 9.03
N GLY A 460 -5.91 17.94 9.65
CA GLY A 460 -6.48 19.21 10.09
C GLY A 460 -7.08 20.03 8.94
N ASN A 461 -8.08 20.85 9.26
CA ASN A 461 -8.83 21.65 8.28
C ASN A 461 -7.94 22.54 7.42
N ARG A 462 -6.92 23.16 8.02
CA ARG A 462 -6.03 24.07 7.30
C ARG A 462 -5.34 23.40 6.10
N VAL A 463 -4.82 22.19 6.28
CA VAL A 463 -4.14 21.47 5.19
C VAL A 463 -5.14 21.10 4.09
N LEU A 464 -6.29 20.55 4.48
CA LEU A 464 -7.33 20.10 3.56
C LEU A 464 -7.96 21.24 2.74
N GLU A 465 -7.98 22.46 3.27
CA GLU A 465 -8.50 23.65 2.57
C GLU A 465 -7.45 24.32 1.68
N GLN A 466 -6.17 24.23 2.02
CA GLN A 466 -5.10 24.97 1.36
C GLN A 466 -4.51 24.27 0.14
N ARG A 467 -4.57 22.93 0.09
CA ARG A 467 -4.04 22.18 -1.05
C ARG A 467 -4.87 20.93 -1.36
N CYS A 468 -4.77 20.48 -2.61
CA CYS A 468 -5.16 19.14 -3.03
C CYS A 468 -3.90 18.28 -3.01
N GLY A 469 -4.00 16.97 -2.80
CA GLY A 469 -2.84 16.09 -2.79
C GLY A 469 -3.05 14.78 -2.07
N SER A 470 -3.92 14.76 -1.05
CA SER A 470 -4.27 13.54 -0.34
C SER A 470 -5.02 12.60 -1.26
N HIS A 471 -6.10 13.10 -1.89
CA HIS A 471 -6.88 12.37 -2.87
C HIS A 471 -6.11 12.35 -4.19
N TYR A 472 -5.22 11.38 -4.38
CA TYR A 472 -4.43 11.33 -5.61
C TYR A 472 -5.13 10.54 -6.73
N TYR A 473 -6.08 9.65 -6.41
CA TYR A 473 -7.04 9.09 -7.36
C TYR A 473 -8.42 8.83 -6.73
N VAL A 474 -9.47 8.92 -7.53
CA VAL A 474 -10.79 8.34 -7.25
C VAL A 474 -11.15 7.45 -8.43
N GLY A 475 -11.58 6.22 -8.16
CA GLY A 475 -11.90 5.25 -9.20
C GLY A 475 -13.26 4.62 -9.02
N CYS A 476 -13.82 4.16 -10.14
CA CYS A 476 -15.17 3.63 -10.25
C CYS A 476 -15.20 2.43 -11.19
N ALA A 477 -15.88 1.36 -10.79
CA ALA A 477 -16.17 0.20 -11.63
C ALA A 477 -17.67 -0.11 -11.60
N LEU A 478 -18.19 -0.57 -12.74
CA LEU A 478 -19.54 -1.12 -12.84
C LEU A 478 -19.55 -2.56 -12.32
N GLN A 479 -20.35 -2.85 -11.29
CA GLN A 479 -20.49 -4.17 -10.69
C GLN A 479 -21.96 -4.43 -10.33
N LYS A 480 -22.57 -5.44 -10.96
CA LYS A 480 -23.96 -5.87 -10.70
C LYS A 480 -24.98 -4.71 -10.74
N ASP A 481 -24.96 -3.94 -11.82
CA ASP A 481 -25.84 -2.76 -12.01
C ASP A 481 -25.64 -1.62 -11.00
N GLN A 482 -24.51 -1.60 -10.29
CA GLN A 482 -24.16 -0.56 -9.34
C GLN A 482 -22.69 -0.12 -9.53
N LEU A 483 -22.34 1.01 -8.92
CA LEU A 483 -20.99 1.53 -8.96
C LEU A 483 -20.22 1.16 -7.70
N ARG A 484 -19.05 0.59 -7.91
CA ARG A 484 -18.06 0.34 -6.88
C ARG A 484 -17.02 1.44 -6.89
N LEU A 485 -17.08 2.31 -5.89
CA LEU A 485 -16.21 3.47 -5.75
C LEU A 485 -15.03 3.14 -4.84
N VAL A 486 -13.86 3.67 -5.18
CA VAL A 486 -12.65 3.58 -4.35
C VAL A 486 -11.92 4.91 -4.41
N THR A 487 -11.60 5.46 -3.25
CA THR A 487 -10.72 6.62 -3.12
C THR A 487 -9.32 6.17 -2.74
N TYR A 488 -8.31 6.75 -3.37
CA TYR A 488 -6.90 6.47 -3.10
C TYR A 488 -6.27 7.71 -2.46
N LEU A 489 -5.58 7.49 -1.34
CA LEU A 489 -5.10 8.50 -0.41
C LEU A 489 -3.60 8.38 -0.18
N THR A 490 -2.90 9.51 -0.19
CA THR A 490 -1.55 9.59 0.36
C THR A 490 -1.56 10.39 1.67
N PRO A 491 -0.79 10.00 2.69
CA PRO A 491 -0.62 10.81 3.89
C PRO A 491 0.21 12.08 3.65
N GLN A 492 0.72 12.30 2.42
CA GLN A 492 1.53 13.45 2.01
C GLN A 492 2.69 13.72 3.00
N THR A 493 3.38 12.65 3.40
CA THR A 493 4.27 12.67 4.56
C THR A 493 5.40 13.67 4.37
N PHE A 494 5.99 13.73 3.18
CA PHE A 494 7.11 14.63 2.89
C PHE A 494 6.66 16.09 2.86
N GLU A 495 5.53 16.39 2.21
CA GLU A 495 5.00 17.75 2.16
C GLU A 495 4.59 18.27 3.54
N CYS A 496 3.85 17.47 4.30
CA CYS A 496 3.46 17.80 5.67
C CYS A 496 4.69 18.05 6.57
N GLU A 497 5.72 17.21 6.45
CA GLU A 497 6.93 17.35 7.26
C GLU A 497 7.73 18.61 6.90
N ARG A 498 7.89 18.90 5.60
CA ARG A 498 8.55 20.11 5.13
C ARG A 498 7.87 21.38 5.66
N GLU A 499 6.54 21.45 5.57
CA GLU A 499 5.78 22.58 6.10
C GLU A 499 5.88 22.71 7.63
N ARG A 500 5.86 21.58 8.34
CA ARG A 500 6.04 21.54 9.81
C ARG A 500 7.40 22.11 10.22
N LEU A 501 8.45 21.72 9.51
CA LEU A 501 9.82 22.16 9.77
C LEU A 501 10.01 23.65 9.42
N GLN A 502 9.45 24.12 8.30
CA GLN A 502 9.47 25.53 7.91
C GLN A 502 8.72 26.40 8.93
N SER A 503 7.52 25.96 9.36
CA SER A 503 6.73 26.66 10.38
C SER A 503 7.43 26.73 11.74
N SER A 504 8.22 25.71 12.08
CA SER A 504 8.99 25.65 13.33
C SER A 504 10.22 26.57 13.31
N LYS A 505 10.85 26.75 12.13
CA LYS A 505 11.97 27.70 11.96
C LYS A 505 11.50 29.16 12.06
N GLY A 506 10.34 29.50 11.50
CA GLY A 506 9.75 30.84 11.61
C GLY A 506 9.25 31.22 13.01
N LYS A 507 9.17 30.25 13.94
CA LYS A 507 8.75 30.46 15.34
C LYS A 507 9.90 30.52 16.35
N ARG A 508 11.17 30.38 15.94
CA ARG A 508 12.30 30.61 16.86
C ARG A 508 12.34 32.12 17.18
N PRO A 509 12.38 32.53 18.45
CA PRO A 509 12.64 33.92 18.80
C PRO A 509 14.00 34.32 18.21
N LEU A 510 14.04 35.45 17.51
CA LEU A 510 15.27 36.20 17.31
C LEU A 510 15.76 36.64 18.70
N GLY A 511 16.64 35.85 19.30
CA GLY A 511 17.19 36.10 20.62
C GLY A 511 18.69 35.87 20.61
N GLU A 512 19.41 36.96 20.90
CA GLU A 512 20.86 37.06 21.14
C GLU A 512 21.73 37.19 19.88
N ALA A 513 21.59 38.34 19.20
CA ALA A 513 22.76 39.02 18.68
C ALA A 513 23.62 39.41 19.89
N GLN A 514 24.78 38.77 20.05
CA GLN A 514 25.77 39.14 21.04
C GLN A 514 26.32 40.52 20.69
N ASP A 515 26.05 41.49 21.57
CA ASP A 515 26.93 42.62 21.80
C ASP A 515 28.28 42.06 22.28
N GLU A 516 29.32 42.15 21.45
CA GLU A 516 30.70 42.14 21.91
C GLU A 516 31.37 43.46 21.52
N ASP A 517 31.40 44.32 22.54
CA ASP A 517 32.51 45.17 22.96
C ASP A 517 33.18 46.11 21.94
N THR A 518 32.67 47.33 21.97
CA THR A 518 33.54 48.52 21.99
C THR A 518 34.09 48.72 23.41
N LYS A 519 35.41 48.49 23.63
CA LYS A 519 36.30 49.36 24.44
C LYS A 519 37.74 48.81 24.56
N SER A 520 38.66 49.61 24.00
CA SER A 520 39.95 50.04 24.57
C SER A 520 41.09 49.01 24.75
N GLY A 521 42.11 49.18 23.90
CA GLY A 521 43.46 48.66 24.04
C GLY A 521 44.34 49.11 22.88
#